data_AF-A0A5M5D3S0-F1
#
_entry.id   AF-A0A5M5D3S0-F1
#
_cell.length_a   1.000
_cell.length_b   1.000
_cell.length_c   1.000
_cell.angle_alpha   90.00
_cell.angle_beta   90.00
_cell.angle_gamma   90.00
#
_symmetry.space_group_name_H-M   'P 1'
#
loop_
_entity.id
_entity.type
_entity.pdbx_description
1 polymer ?
#
loop_
_entity_poly.entity_id
_entity_poly.type
_entity_poly.pdbx_seq_one_letter_code
_entity_poly.pdbx_strand_id
1 'polypeptide(L)'
;MSSSVQTVQVRKDYINHFRQAKPLEGIYFTAFAKEVLEKRSRRKSEYYTSVYDAIIKHIDRFSDENDCDIFTNSITEEFLDDFIIYLEERGLMHNTIIGYIQKIQSLIRRAGQYNYAVDMTYDEVNIDVEPTFAIFLSMNEITRIYYYKFEHQDKRKSKERIRDLFVIGCLTALRYSDYSTLTNQNLINGFIVKRTKKTNIDVKVPAHDYVKEIFEKYGGDIPCRLCIQHFNKYLKLVMREIGLNDKITYSFTKGGKLQTVTKEKWELISSHTARRSAATNMYLTGRMKTLEIMRLTGHRSEQNFFRYIRLTNDDTARSISGDMFFRK
;
A
#
# COMPACT_ATOMS: atom_id res chain seq x y z
N MET A 1 35.15 29.50 -55.38
CA MET A 1 34.04 29.51 -54.42
C MET A 1 33.99 28.15 -53.74
N SER A 2 34.80 27.96 -52.70
CA SER A 2 34.84 26.74 -51.91
C SER A 2 33.87 26.91 -50.74
N SER A 3 32.71 26.29 -50.86
CA SER A 3 31.71 26.19 -49.79
C SER A 3 32.30 25.36 -48.64
N SER A 4 32.71 26.06 -47.58
CA SER A 4 33.11 25.45 -46.31
C SER A 4 31.93 24.65 -45.76
N VAL A 5 32.07 23.33 -45.72
CA VAL A 5 31.13 22.44 -45.03
C VAL A 5 31.14 22.84 -43.56
N GLN A 6 30.04 23.45 -43.09
CA GLN A 6 29.85 23.73 -41.68
C GLN A 6 29.89 22.41 -40.92
N THR A 7 30.91 22.23 -40.11
CA THR A 7 30.98 21.15 -39.12
C THR A 7 29.88 21.39 -38.10
N VAL A 8 28.77 20.65 -38.25
CA VAL A 8 27.71 20.62 -37.26
C VAL A 8 28.31 20.09 -35.96
N GLN A 9 28.45 20.95 -34.95
CA GLN A 9 28.75 20.51 -33.59
C GLN A 9 27.61 19.59 -33.14
N VAL A 10 27.89 18.29 -33.09
CA VAL A 10 26.94 17.28 -32.63
C VAL A 10 26.55 17.61 -31.20
N ARG A 11 25.28 17.98 -30.99
CA ARG A 11 24.71 18.15 -29.64
C ARG A 11 24.65 16.79 -28.95
N LYS A 12 24.68 16.79 -27.61
CA LYS A 12 24.63 15.62 -26.73
C LYS A 12 23.79 14.48 -27.32
N ASP A 13 24.46 13.45 -27.82
CA ASP A 13 23.82 12.26 -28.34
C ASP A 13 23.25 11.45 -27.16
N TYR A 14 22.01 10.99 -27.30
CA TYR A 14 21.31 10.17 -26.30
C TYR A 14 21.38 8.68 -26.64
N ILE A 15 22.20 8.28 -27.61
CA ILE A 15 22.22 6.91 -28.11
C ILE A 15 23.31 6.09 -27.42
N ASN A 16 22.82 5.00 -26.79
CA ASN A 16 23.46 3.77 -26.36
C ASN A 16 24.81 3.92 -25.68
N HIS A 17 24.87 3.46 -24.43
CA HIS A 17 26.11 2.94 -23.88
C HIS A 17 26.61 1.78 -24.78
N PHE A 18 27.32 2.14 -25.86
CA PHE A 18 28.01 1.21 -26.71
C PHE A 18 29.05 0.51 -25.84
N ARG A 19 29.01 -0.83 -25.89
CA ARG A 19 29.91 -1.77 -25.22
C ARG A 19 31.33 -1.20 -25.15
N GLN A 20 31.78 -0.88 -23.95
CA GLN A 20 33.18 -0.55 -23.72
C GLN A 20 34.01 -1.83 -23.88
N ALA A 21 35.20 -1.69 -24.47
CA ALA A 21 36.18 -2.78 -24.63
C ALA A 21 36.92 -3.12 -23.32
N LYS A 22 36.58 -2.47 -22.21
CA LYS A 22 37.13 -2.75 -20.87
C LYS A 22 36.23 -3.79 -20.17
N PRO A 23 36.80 -4.69 -19.35
CA PRO A 23 35.98 -5.52 -18.47
C PRO A 23 35.10 -4.60 -17.63
N LEU A 24 33.83 -4.97 -17.50
CA LEU A 24 32.91 -4.22 -16.65
C LEU A 24 33.48 -4.26 -15.23
N GLU A 25 33.61 -3.10 -14.58
CA GLU A 25 34.02 -3.02 -13.18
C GLU A 25 32.77 -2.94 -12.31
N GLY A 26 32.80 -3.66 -11.18
CA GLY A 26 31.80 -3.54 -10.13
C GLY A 26 32.00 -2.24 -9.37
N ILE A 27 30.91 -1.64 -8.90
CA ILE A 27 30.96 -0.49 -7.99
C ILE A 27 30.26 -0.83 -6.69
N TYR A 28 30.60 -0.13 -5.61
CA TYR A 28 29.93 -0.28 -4.32
C TYR A 28 28.42 -0.14 -4.49
N PHE A 29 27.69 -1.18 -4.08
CA PHE A 29 26.25 -1.26 -4.32
C PHE A 29 25.49 -0.12 -3.63
N THR A 30 25.90 0.23 -2.41
CA THR A 30 25.24 1.28 -1.62
C THR A 30 25.53 2.68 -2.17
N ALA A 31 26.72 2.90 -2.73
CA ALA A 31 27.06 4.12 -3.46
C ALA A 31 26.21 4.26 -4.74
N PHE A 32 26.11 3.19 -5.53
CA PHE A 32 25.25 3.14 -6.70
C PHE A 32 23.79 3.43 -6.35
N ALA A 33 23.27 2.79 -5.30
CA ALA A 33 21.91 2.97 -4.85
C ALA A 33 21.62 4.44 -4.48
N LYS A 34 22.54 5.10 -3.77
CA LYS A 34 22.44 6.54 -3.41
C LYS A 34 22.40 7.44 -4.65
N GLU A 35 23.33 7.26 -5.59
CA GLU A 35 23.37 8.04 -6.84
C GLU A 35 22.06 7.91 -7.64
N VAL A 36 21.57 6.68 -7.73
CA VAL A 36 20.31 6.33 -8.33
C VAL A 36 19.12 7.04 -7.67
N LEU A 37 19.13 7.13 -6.34
CA LEU A 37 18.08 7.77 -5.56
C LEU A 37 18.10 9.28 -5.76
N GLU A 38 19.27 9.92 -5.77
CA GLU A 38 19.40 11.35 -6.03
C GLU A 38 18.84 11.74 -7.41
N LYS A 39 19.15 10.94 -8.45
CA LYS A 39 18.63 11.16 -9.81
C LYS A 39 17.11 10.96 -9.94
N ARG A 40 16.48 10.22 -9.01
CA ARG A 40 15.06 9.84 -9.10
C ARG A 40 14.17 10.44 -8.03
N SER A 41 14.72 10.89 -6.90
CA SER A 41 13.99 11.52 -5.80
C SER A 41 13.15 12.70 -6.30
N ARG A 42 13.67 13.48 -7.25
CA ARG A 42 12.96 14.59 -7.91
C ARG A 42 11.70 14.19 -8.69
N ARG A 43 11.55 12.92 -9.07
CA ARG A 43 10.45 12.40 -9.91
C ARG A 43 9.55 11.41 -9.16
N LYS A 44 9.81 11.12 -7.89
CA LYS A 44 9.12 10.09 -7.10
C LYS A 44 8.70 10.64 -5.75
N SER A 45 7.77 9.95 -5.09
CA SER A 45 7.28 10.34 -3.76
C SER A 45 8.37 10.19 -2.70
N GLU A 46 8.33 10.97 -1.62
CA GLU A 46 9.23 10.84 -0.45
C GLU A 46 9.30 9.42 0.11
N TYR A 47 8.18 8.70 0.14
CA TYR A 47 8.11 7.29 0.56
C TYR A 47 8.99 6.35 -0.28
N TYR A 48 9.25 6.71 -1.55
CA TYR A 48 10.15 5.92 -2.39
C TYR A 48 11.55 5.92 -1.76
N THR A 49 12.08 7.09 -1.42
CA THR A 49 13.42 7.26 -0.85
C THR A 49 13.57 6.52 0.49
N SER A 50 12.60 6.66 1.39
CA SER A 50 12.70 6.07 2.74
C SER A 50 12.83 4.55 2.74
N VAL A 51 12.25 3.86 1.75
CA VAL A 51 12.39 2.40 1.62
C VAL A 51 13.79 2.01 1.18
N TYR A 52 14.40 2.73 0.24
CA TYR A 52 15.77 2.43 -0.16
C TYR A 52 16.79 2.81 0.90
N ASP A 53 16.55 3.89 1.66
CA ASP A 53 17.40 4.24 2.80
C ASP A 53 17.43 3.11 3.85
N ALA A 54 16.30 2.44 4.07
CA ALA A 54 16.25 1.27 4.95
C ALA A 54 17.04 0.08 4.38
N ILE A 55 16.92 -0.19 3.07
CA ILE A 55 17.69 -1.25 2.40
C ILE A 55 19.20 -0.97 2.51
N ILE A 56 19.62 0.25 2.19
CA ILE A 56 21.02 0.68 2.27
C ILE A 56 21.56 0.46 3.68
N LYS A 57 20.82 0.88 4.72
CA LYS A 57 21.23 0.66 6.12
C LYS A 57 21.37 -0.82 6.49
N HIS A 58 20.52 -1.69 5.95
CA HIS A 58 20.63 -3.13 6.19
C HIS A 58 21.84 -3.74 5.51
N ILE A 59 22.15 -3.29 4.29
CA ILE A 59 23.32 -3.73 3.52
C ILE A 59 24.62 -3.23 4.15
N ASP A 60 24.69 -1.95 4.54
CA ASP A 60 25.86 -1.39 5.23
C ASP A 60 26.15 -2.19 6.52
N ARG A 61 25.11 -2.51 7.31
CA ARG A 61 25.28 -3.34 8.52
C ARG A 61 25.68 -4.78 8.23
N PHE A 62 25.15 -5.38 7.17
CA PHE A 62 25.53 -6.73 6.76
C PHE A 62 27.00 -6.78 6.33
N SER A 63 27.45 -5.75 5.60
CA SER A 63 28.84 -5.54 5.21
C SER A 63 29.76 -5.41 6.44
N ASP A 64 29.38 -4.58 7.41
CA ASP A 64 30.14 -4.39 8.66
C ASP A 64 30.24 -5.69 9.50
N GLU A 65 29.17 -6.50 9.55
CA GLU A 65 29.13 -7.71 10.38
C GLU A 65 29.86 -8.90 9.76
N ASN A 66 29.92 -8.97 8.44
CA ASN A 66 30.60 -10.05 7.71
C ASN A 66 31.98 -9.63 7.19
N ASP A 67 32.43 -8.41 7.52
CA ASP A 67 33.70 -7.81 7.07
C ASP A 67 33.91 -7.97 5.55
N CYS A 68 32.89 -7.60 4.78
CA CYS A 68 32.86 -7.81 3.33
C CYS A 68 32.38 -6.59 2.55
N ASP A 69 33.06 -6.28 1.44
CA ASP A 69 32.66 -5.21 0.54
C ASP A 69 31.63 -5.71 -0.48
N ILE A 70 30.47 -5.04 -0.54
CA ILE A 70 29.36 -5.44 -1.40
C ILE A 70 29.35 -4.58 -2.66
N PHE A 71 29.83 -5.16 -3.76
CA PHE A 71 29.80 -4.56 -5.09
C PHE A 71 28.57 -5.03 -5.89
N THR A 72 28.29 -4.36 -7.01
CA THR A 72 27.19 -4.74 -7.91
C THR A 72 27.31 -6.16 -8.48
N ASN A 73 28.54 -6.68 -8.62
CA ASN A 73 28.81 -8.07 -9.02
C ASN A 73 28.94 -9.04 -7.84
N SER A 74 28.92 -8.56 -6.60
CA SER A 74 28.90 -9.42 -5.39
C SER A 74 27.48 -9.91 -5.07
N ILE A 75 26.45 -9.34 -5.68
CA ILE A 75 25.06 -9.74 -5.46
C ILE A 75 24.75 -10.94 -6.36
N THR A 76 25.06 -12.13 -5.84
CA THR A 76 24.73 -13.44 -6.41
C THR A 76 23.45 -14.02 -5.79
N GLU A 77 23.02 -15.18 -6.26
CA GLU A 77 22.01 -16.00 -5.56
C GLU A 77 22.42 -16.27 -4.11
N GLU A 78 23.64 -16.77 -3.89
CA GLU A 78 24.18 -17.09 -2.55
C GLU A 78 24.14 -15.88 -1.60
N PHE A 79 24.57 -14.70 -2.09
CA PHE A 79 24.50 -13.47 -1.29
C PHE A 79 23.06 -13.12 -0.89
N LEU A 80 22.11 -13.26 -1.82
CA LEU A 80 20.72 -12.94 -1.53
C LEU A 80 20.12 -13.91 -0.50
N ASP A 81 20.47 -15.18 -0.55
CA ASP A 81 20.05 -16.18 0.45
C ASP A 81 20.62 -15.87 1.85
N ASP A 82 21.92 -15.59 1.95
CA ASP A 82 22.54 -15.16 3.21
C ASP A 82 21.93 -13.86 3.73
N PHE A 83 21.65 -12.92 2.82
CA PHE A 83 21.03 -11.65 3.19
C PHE A 83 19.58 -11.83 3.66
N ILE A 84 18.82 -12.78 3.10
CA ILE A 84 17.47 -13.14 3.58
C ILE A 84 17.56 -13.67 5.01
N ILE A 85 18.46 -14.61 5.28
CA ILE A 85 18.68 -15.17 6.63
C ILE A 85 19.00 -14.05 7.62
N TYR A 86 19.93 -13.16 7.27
CA TYR A 86 20.24 -11.98 8.08
C TYR A 86 19.01 -11.12 8.37
N LEU A 87 18.19 -10.81 7.35
CA LEU A 87 16.98 -10.00 7.56
C LEU A 87 15.95 -10.72 8.45
N GLU A 88 15.87 -12.05 8.38
CA GLU A 88 15.06 -12.86 9.28
C GLU A 88 15.57 -12.81 10.73
N GLU A 89 16.88 -12.91 10.95
CA GLU A 89 17.49 -12.77 12.27
C GLU A 89 17.24 -11.38 12.88
N ARG A 90 17.15 -10.34 12.04
CA ARG A 90 16.71 -8.98 12.45
C ARG A 90 15.21 -8.89 12.74
N GLY A 91 14.47 -9.98 12.62
CA GLY A 91 13.06 -10.08 12.99
C GLY A 91 12.13 -9.34 12.04
N LEU A 92 12.51 -9.18 10.77
CA LEU A 92 11.64 -8.57 9.76
C LEU A 92 10.47 -9.50 9.41
N MET A 93 9.40 -8.90 8.90
CA MET A 93 8.26 -9.65 8.35
C MET A 93 8.63 -10.23 6.99
N HIS A 94 8.19 -11.45 6.69
CA HIS A 94 8.48 -12.13 5.41
C HIS A 94 8.18 -11.27 4.18
N ASN A 95 6.97 -10.70 4.11
CA ASN A 95 6.58 -9.82 3.00
C ASN A 95 7.41 -8.52 2.92
N THR A 96 8.03 -8.07 4.02
CA THR A 96 8.97 -6.95 4.00
C THR A 96 10.29 -7.36 3.37
N ILE A 97 10.81 -8.55 3.72
CA ILE A 97 12.03 -9.13 3.15
C ILE A 97 11.89 -9.27 1.64
N ILE A 98 10.82 -9.91 1.15
CA ILE A 98 10.53 -10.02 -0.29
C ILE A 98 10.53 -8.64 -0.95
N GLY A 99 9.88 -7.67 -0.31
CA GLY A 99 9.80 -6.30 -0.82
C GLY A 99 11.15 -5.61 -0.92
N TYR A 100 12.14 -5.99 -0.10
CA TYR A 100 13.52 -5.52 -0.15
C TYR A 100 14.32 -6.26 -1.23
N ILE A 101 14.25 -7.60 -1.27
CA ILE A 101 14.93 -8.42 -2.29
C ILE A 101 14.52 -7.99 -3.71
N GLN A 102 13.22 -7.84 -3.98
CA GLN A 102 12.72 -7.37 -5.28
C GLN A 102 13.25 -5.97 -5.66
N LYS A 103 13.53 -5.10 -4.67
CA LYS A 103 14.12 -3.78 -4.92
C LYS A 103 15.61 -3.86 -5.17
N ILE A 104 16.32 -4.74 -4.48
CA ILE A 104 17.74 -5.02 -4.72
C ILE A 104 17.91 -5.59 -6.13
N GLN A 105 17.14 -6.62 -6.52
CA GLN A 105 17.12 -7.17 -7.88
C GLN A 105 16.83 -6.08 -8.92
N SER A 106 15.85 -5.21 -8.66
CA SER A 106 15.56 -4.07 -9.55
C SER A 106 16.69 -3.03 -9.61
N LEU A 107 17.51 -2.87 -8.56
CA LEU A 107 18.70 -2.01 -8.59
C LEU A 107 19.82 -2.68 -9.39
N ILE A 108 20.11 -3.95 -9.16
CA ILE A 108 21.13 -4.70 -9.90
C ILE A 108 20.82 -4.78 -11.38
N ARG A 109 19.58 -5.10 -11.75
CA ARG A 109 19.14 -5.05 -13.15
C ARG A 109 19.41 -3.69 -13.80
N ARG A 110 19.29 -2.61 -13.02
CA ARG A 110 19.60 -1.27 -13.50
C ARG A 110 21.10 -0.97 -13.50
N ALA A 111 21.88 -1.50 -12.58
CA ALA A 111 23.34 -1.41 -12.63
C ALA A 111 23.87 -2.02 -13.95
N GLY A 112 23.33 -3.17 -14.36
CA GLY A 112 23.63 -3.78 -15.66
C GLY A 112 23.24 -2.88 -16.85
N GLN A 113 22.09 -2.19 -16.79
CA GLN A 113 21.71 -1.20 -17.81
C GLN A 113 22.64 0.02 -17.89
N TYR A 114 23.33 0.33 -16.79
CA TYR A 114 24.34 1.39 -16.71
C TYR A 114 25.74 0.87 -17.09
N ASN A 115 25.87 -0.42 -17.44
CA ASN A 115 27.12 -1.10 -17.78
C ASN A 115 28.10 -1.18 -16.61
N TYR A 116 27.58 -1.44 -15.41
CA TYR A 116 28.39 -1.95 -14.31
C TYR A 116 28.43 -3.48 -14.36
N ALA A 117 29.48 -4.08 -13.79
CA ALA A 117 29.53 -5.52 -13.63
C ALA A 117 28.42 -5.98 -12.69
N VAL A 118 27.65 -6.96 -13.13
CA VAL A 118 26.60 -7.60 -12.35
C VAL A 118 26.71 -9.10 -12.57
N ASP A 119 26.45 -9.86 -11.52
CA ASP A 119 26.15 -11.27 -11.68
C ASP A 119 24.73 -11.41 -12.27
N MET A 120 24.39 -12.54 -12.89
CA MET A 120 23.06 -12.80 -13.46
C MET A 120 22.19 -13.70 -12.57
N THR A 121 22.81 -14.45 -11.64
CA THR A 121 22.13 -15.35 -10.68
C THR A 121 21.23 -14.61 -9.71
N TYR A 122 21.39 -13.29 -9.53
CA TYR A 122 20.51 -12.48 -8.68
C TYR A 122 19.01 -12.59 -9.02
N ASP A 123 18.66 -12.93 -10.27
CA ASP A 123 17.27 -13.04 -10.75
C ASP A 123 16.70 -14.46 -10.56
N GLU A 124 17.51 -15.42 -10.11
CA GLU A 124 17.11 -16.82 -9.87
C GLU A 124 16.38 -16.98 -8.53
N VAL A 125 16.71 -16.14 -7.54
CA VAL A 125 16.04 -16.09 -6.23
C VAL A 125 14.59 -15.65 -6.38
N ASN A 126 13.68 -16.62 -6.20
CA ASN A 126 12.25 -16.41 -6.22
C ASN A 126 11.63 -16.68 -4.85
N ILE A 127 11.04 -15.64 -4.27
CA ILE A 127 10.37 -15.72 -2.96
C ILE A 127 8.91 -15.31 -3.12
N ASP A 128 8.02 -16.21 -2.72
CA ASP A 128 6.58 -16.00 -2.84
C ASP A 128 6.02 -15.13 -1.71
N VAL A 129 5.19 -14.16 -2.11
CA VAL A 129 4.50 -13.27 -1.18
C VAL A 129 3.43 -14.06 -0.43
N GLU A 130 3.50 -14.03 0.90
CA GLU A 130 2.47 -14.62 1.74
C GLU A 130 1.17 -13.79 1.71
N PRO A 131 -0.01 -14.44 1.66
CA PRO A 131 -1.29 -13.76 1.84
C PRO A 131 -1.34 -12.99 3.16
N THR A 132 -1.37 -11.65 3.09
CA THR A 132 -1.44 -10.83 4.31
C THR A 132 -2.84 -10.89 4.91
N PHE A 133 -2.96 -11.21 6.19
CA PHE A 133 -4.23 -11.17 6.90
C PHE A 133 -4.79 -9.75 7.04
N ALA A 134 -6.10 -9.61 6.87
CA ALA A 134 -6.79 -8.34 6.98
C ALA A 134 -8.28 -8.55 7.26
N ILE A 135 -8.84 -7.71 8.11
CA ILE A 135 -10.28 -7.69 8.40
C ILE A 135 -11.03 -6.68 7.53
N PHE A 136 -12.34 -6.88 7.45
CA PHE A 136 -13.31 -5.90 6.97
C PHE A 136 -14.47 -5.80 7.97
N LEU A 137 -15.30 -4.76 7.80
CA LEU A 137 -16.51 -4.54 8.58
C LEU A 137 -17.72 -4.79 7.69
N SER A 138 -18.64 -5.61 8.17
CA SER A 138 -19.93 -5.83 7.53
C SER A 138 -20.79 -4.56 7.58
N MET A 139 -21.82 -4.49 6.74
CA MET A 139 -22.73 -3.34 6.74
C MET A 139 -23.44 -3.18 8.11
N ASN A 140 -23.79 -4.29 8.77
CA ASN A 140 -24.39 -4.26 10.12
C ASN A 140 -23.46 -3.61 11.15
N GLU A 141 -22.16 -3.93 11.09
CA GLU A 141 -21.17 -3.31 11.97
C GLU A 141 -20.99 -1.83 11.66
N ILE A 142 -20.96 -1.44 10.39
CA ILE A 142 -20.88 -0.03 9.98
C ILE A 142 -22.10 0.73 10.51
N THR A 143 -23.30 0.16 10.40
CA THR A 143 -24.54 0.75 10.94
C THR A 143 -24.50 0.86 12.47
N ARG A 144 -24.02 -0.17 13.17
CA ARG A 144 -23.82 -0.12 14.63
C ARG A 144 -22.83 0.98 15.02
N ILE A 145 -21.72 1.11 14.29
CA ILE A 145 -20.75 2.20 14.50
C ILE A 145 -21.44 3.54 14.31
N TYR A 146 -22.22 3.73 13.24
CA TYR A 146 -22.89 4.99 12.93
C TYR A 146 -23.83 5.46 14.05
N TYR A 147 -24.70 4.56 14.53
CA TYR A 147 -25.71 4.90 15.54
C TYR A 147 -25.17 4.95 16.98
N TYR A 148 -23.95 4.48 17.24
CA TYR A 148 -23.40 4.43 18.58
C TYR A 148 -23.28 5.82 19.23
N LYS A 149 -23.98 6.04 20.34
CA LYS A 149 -23.91 7.30 21.10
C LYS A 149 -22.89 7.15 22.22
N PHE A 150 -21.84 7.99 22.19
CA PHE A 150 -20.84 8.02 23.26
C PHE A 150 -21.43 8.68 24.52
N GLU A 151 -21.28 8.01 25.66
CA GLU A 151 -21.72 8.52 26.98
C GLU A 151 -20.80 9.63 27.50
N HIS A 152 -19.50 9.51 27.26
CA HIS A 152 -18.49 10.48 27.69
C HIS A 152 -17.73 11.06 26.51
N GLN A 153 -18.01 12.33 26.21
CA GLN A 153 -17.36 13.08 25.14
C GLN A 153 -16.66 14.34 25.63
N ASP A 154 -15.54 14.66 24.99
CA ASP A 154 -14.88 15.95 25.13
C ASP A 154 -15.72 17.07 24.51
N LYS A 155 -15.50 18.33 24.94
CA LYS A 155 -16.23 19.50 24.41
C LYS A 155 -16.18 19.62 22.88
N ARG A 156 -15.14 19.09 22.24
CA ARG A 156 -14.94 19.12 20.78
C ARG A 156 -15.58 17.94 20.05
N LYS A 157 -16.19 16.98 20.77
CA LYS A 157 -16.80 15.76 20.22
C LYS A 157 -15.83 14.98 19.31
N SER A 158 -14.59 14.82 19.75
CA SER A 158 -13.50 14.26 18.95
C SER A 158 -13.77 12.79 18.57
N LYS A 159 -14.34 12.00 19.49
CA LYS A 159 -14.72 10.60 19.23
C LYS A 159 -15.78 10.49 18.13
N GLU A 160 -16.80 11.34 18.20
CA GLU A 160 -17.90 11.41 17.23
C GLU A 160 -17.40 11.80 15.83
N ARG A 161 -16.51 12.79 15.74
CA ARG A 161 -15.88 13.19 14.48
C ARG A 161 -15.07 12.06 13.84
N ILE A 162 -14.33 11.30 14.65
CA ILE A 162 -13.50 10.19 14.16
C ILE A 162 -14.38 9.03 13.67
N ARG A 163 -15.43 8.70 14.43
CA ARG A 163 -16.46 7.73 14.04
C ARG A 163 -17.09 8.11 12.70
N ASP A 164 -17.58 9.34 12.59
CA ASP A 164 -18.26 9.83 11.38
C ASP A 164 -17.34 9.84 10.17
N LEU A 165 -16.10 10.32 10.33
CA LEU A 165 -15.12 10.31 9.25
C LEU A 165 -14.78 8.88 8.80
N PHE A 166 -14.67 7.93 9.74
CA PHE A 166 -14.43 6.53 9.44
C PHE A 166 -15.60 5.90 8.68
N VAL A 167 -16.84 6.20 9.08
CA VAL A 167 -18.07 5.75 8.38
C VAL A 167 -18.09 6.27 6.93
N ILE A 168 -17.71 7.53 6.70
CA ILE A 168 -17.56 8.06 5.34
C ILE A 168 -16.57 7.24 4.53
N GLY A 169 -15.41 6.90 5.11
CA GLY A 169 -14.44 6.02 4.45
C GLY A 169 -15.03 4.65 4.10
N CYS A 170 -15.86 4.09 4.97
CA CYS A 170 -16.51 2.78 4.78
C CYS A 170 -17.57 2.79 3.68
N LEU A 171 -18.14 3.96 3.37
CA LEU A 171 -19.25 4.10 2.41
C LEU A 171 -18.84 4.77 1.10
N THR A 172 -17.65 5.35 1.02
CA THR A 172 -17.11 5.98 -0.20
C THR A 172 -15.98 5.19 -0.85
N ALA A 173 -15.42 4.21 -0.15
CA ALA A 173 -14.23 3.44 -0.57
C ALA A 173 -12.97 4.27 -0.89
N LEU A 174 -12.96 5.54 -0.51
CA LEU A 174 -11.81 6.43 -0.68
C LEU A 174 -10.66 6.06 0.27
N ARG A 175 -9.44 6.47 -0.04
CA ARG A 175 -8.31 6.34 0.91
C ARG A 175 -8.44 7.41 1.99
N TYR A 176 -7.84 7.18 3.15
CA TYR A 176 -7.83 8.16 4.25
C TYR A 176 -7.39 9.56 3.78
N SER A 177 -6.30 9.63 3.02
CA SER A 177 -5.78 10.89 2.47
C SER A 177 -6.79 11.65 1.59
N ASP A 178 -7.75 10.94 1.00
CA ASP A 178 -8.76 11.50 0.13
C ASP A 178 -10.02 11.86 0.94
N TYR A 179 -10.55 10.93 1.76
CA TYR A 179 -11.78 11.20 2.53
C TYR A 179 -11.59 12.16 3.71
N SER A 180 -10.39 12.23 4.30
CA SER A 180 -10.07 13.19 5.37
C SER A 180 -9.99 14.65 4.89
N THR A 181 -10.11 14.87 3.58
CA THR A 181 -10.05 16.19 2.94
C THR A 181 -11.30 16.48 2.10
N LEU A 182 -12.37 15.73 2.32
CA LEU A 182 -13.65 16.02 1.68
C LEU A 182 -14.26 17.28 2.28
N THR A 183 -14.81 18.11 1.41
CA THR A 183 -15.56 19.31 1.74
C THR A 183 -16.90 19.28 1.02
N ASN A 184 -17.81 20.20 1.36
CA ASN A 184 -19.09 20.38 0.65
C ASN A 184 -18.95 20.46 -0.87
N GLN A 185 -17.88 21.08 -1.36
CA GLN A 185 -17.62 21.22 -2.80
C GLN A 185 -17.45 19.86 -3.49
N ASN A 186 -17.11 18.81 -2.74
CA ASN A 186 -17.00 17.47 -3.27
C ASN A 186 -18.36 16.75 -3.37
N LEU A 187 -19.40 17.20 -2.66
CA LEU A 187 -20.75 16.60 -2.74
C LEU A 187 -21.59 17.37 -3.76
N ILE A 188 -21.73 16.78 -4.96
CA ILE A 188 -22.42 17.41 -6.09
C ILE A 188 -23.55 16.48 -6.54
N ASN A 189 -24.80 16.95 -6.46
CA ASN A 189 -26.01 16.22 -6.90
C ASN A 189 -26.10 14.79 -6.33
N GLY A 190 -25.73 14.60 -5.06
CA GLY A 190 -25.74 13.28 -4.41
C GLY A 190 -24.54 12.38 -4.75
N PHE A 191 -23.51 12.89 -5.41
CA PHE A 191 -22.27 12.18 -5.70
C PHE A 191 -21.07 12.85 -5.00
N ILE A 192 -20.17 12.03 -4.46
CA ILE A 192 -18.85 12.47 -4.04
C ILE A 192 -17.92 12.46 -5.24
N VAL A 193 -17.43 13.64 -5.63
CA VAL A 193 -16.47 13.85 -6.73
C VAL A 193 -15.14 14.29 -6.13
N LYS A 194 -14.09 13.49 -6.36
CA LYS A 194 -12.75 13.76 -5.82
C LYS A 194 -11.66 13.29 -6.77
N ARG A 195 -10.62 14.11 -6.91
CA ARG A 195 -9.36 13.69 -7.54
C ARG A 195 -8.48 13.00 -6.50
N THR A 196 -8.18 11.72 -6.72
CA THR A 196 -7.41 10.90 -5.78
C THR A 196 -5.94 11.33 -5.72
N LYS A 197 -5.41 11.57 -4.51
CA LYS A 197 -4.04 12.06 -4.33
C LYS A 197 -2.98 11.09 -4.82
N LYS A 198 -3.16 9.78 -4.57
CA LYS A 198 -2.15 8.75 -4.88
C LYS A 198 -2.06 8.40 -6.36
N THR A 199 -3.20 8.32 -7.03
CA THR A 199 -3.31 7.78 -8.39
C THR A 199 -3.62 8.85 -9.44
N ASN A 200 -3.93 10.07 -9.01
CA ASN A 200 -4.30 11.22 -9.84
C ASN A 200 -5.48 10.92 -10.79
N ILE A 201 -6.45 10.14 -10.31
CA ILE A 201 -7.66 9.75 -11.02
C ILE A 201 -8.86 10.45 -10.37
N ASP A 202 -9.75 10.98 -11.21
CA ASP A 202 -11.04 11.50 -10.79
C ASP A 202 -12.01 10.36 -10.53
N VAL A 203 -12.50 10.27 -9.30
CA VAL A 203 -13.51 9.28 -8.90
C VAL A 203 -14.82 9.98 -8.59
N LYS A 204 -15.91 9.37 -9.04
CA LYS A 204 -17.29 9.80 -8.78
C LYS A 204 -18.03 8.66 -8.12
N VAL A 205 -18.40 8.84 -6.86
CA VAL A 205 -19.01 7.81 -6.00
C VAL A 205 -20.40 8.25 -5.57
N PRO A 206 -21.46 7.43 -5.73
CA PRO A 206 -22.76 7.75 -5.16
C PRO A 206 -22.67 7.92 -3.63
N ALA A 207 -23.21 9.02 -3.10
CA ALA A 207 -23.20 9.25 -1.66
C ALA A 207 -24.31 8.41 -1.00
N HIS A 208 -23.92 7.51 -0.09
CA HIS A 208 -24.84 6.80 0.78
C HIS A 208 -25.60 7.78 1.69
N ASP A 209 -26.81 7.46 2.12
CA ASP A 209 -27.65 8.39 2.90
C ASP A 209 -26.99 8.79 4.23
N TYR A 210 -26.39 7.84 4.95
CA TYR A 210 -25.53 8.14 6.12
C TYR A 210 -24.41 9.14 5.81
N VAL A 211 -23.82 9.12 4.60
CA VAL A 211 -22.81 10.12 4.22
C VAL A 211 -23.46 11.50 4.09
N LYS A 212 -24.63 11.59 3.46
CA LYS A 212 -25.37 12.86 3.33
C LYS A 212 -25.76 13.43 4.69
N GLU A 213 -26.29 12.60 5.59
CA GLU A 213 -26.62 12.98 6.98
C GLU A 213 -25.40 13.51 7.74
N ILE A 214 -24.24 12.85 7.60
CA ILE A 214 -23.00 13.32 8.23
C ILE A 214 -22.57 14.67 7.63
N PHE A 215 -22.66 14.85 6.31
CA PHE A 215 -22.34 16.13 5.68
C PHE A 215 -23.24 17.25 6.20
N GLU A 216 -24.56 17.02 6.26
CA GLU A 216 -25.51 18.00 6.78
C GLU A 216 -25.21 18.38 8.23
N LYS A 217 -24.92 17.38 9.08
CA LYS A 217 -24.56 17.57 10.49
C LYS A 217 -23.38 18.51 10.71
N TYR A 218 -22.37 18.47 9.84
CA TYR A 218 -21.16 19.30 9.95
C TYR A 218 -21.22 20.57 9.09
N GLY A 219 -22.36 20.88 8.46
CA GLY A 219 -22.42 21.94 7.45
C GLY A 219 -21.38 21.71 6.34
N GLY A 220 -21.08 20.44 6.08
CA GLY A 220 -20.09 19.80 5.20
C GLY A 220 -18.67 20.34 5.17
N ASP A 221 -18.18 20.86 6.29
CA ASP A 221 -16.76 20.76 6.62
C ASP A 221 -16.58 19.77 7.77
N ILE A 222 -16.19 18.52 7.47
CA ILE A 222 -15.99 17.51 8.50
C ILE A 222 -14.65 17.77 9.17
N PRO A 223 -14.63 18.24 10.43
CA PRO A 223 -13.43 18.79 11.02
C PRO A 223 -12.56 17.67 11.60
N CYS A 224 -11.79 17.01 10.74
CA CYS A 224 -10.79 16.03 11.19
C CYS A 224 -9.61 15.93 10.22
N ARG A 225 -8.71 16.92 10.25
CA ARG A 225 -7.42 16.90 9.55
C ARG A 225 -6.32 16.29 10.41
N LEU A 226 -6.59 15.15 11.02
CA LEU A 226 -5.58 14.44 11.80
C LEU A 226 -4.57 13.77 10.88
N CYS A 227 -3.32 13.68 11.31
CA CYS A 227 -2.38 12.76 10.66
C CYS A 227 -2.90 11.32 10.82
N ILE A 228 -2.56 10.46 9.86
CA ILE A 228 -3.08 9.09 9.81
C ILE A 228 -2.73 8.27 11.06
N GLN A 229 -1.56 8.53 11.66
CA GLN A 229 -1.09 7.85 12.87
C GLN A 229 -1.99 8.19 14.06
N HIS A 230 -2.30 9.48 14.27
CA HIS A 230 -3.20 9.92 15.33
C HIS A 230 -4.61 9.41 15.08
N PHE A 231 -5.13 9.54 13.85
CA PHE A 231 -6.44 9.02 13.50
C PHE A 231 -6.56 7.54 13.82
N ASN A 232 -5.60 6.71 13.41
CA ASN A 232 -5.61 5.27 13.70
C ASN A 232 -5.55 4.97 15.21
N LYS A 233 -4.75 5.72 15.98
CA LYS A 233 -4.66 5.55 17.43
C LYS A 233 -6.02 5.79 18.10
N TYR A 234 -6.66 6.92 17.80
CA TYR A 234 -7.96 7.26 18.37
C TYR A 234 -9.09 6.39 17.83
N LEU A 235 -9.03 5.99 16.55
CA LEU A 235 -9.99 5.09 15.94
C LEU A 235 -10.08 3.76 16.73
N LYS A 236 -8.94 3.19 17.13
CA LYS A 236 -8.93 1.97 17.95
C LYS A 236 -9.63 2.14 19.29
N LEU A 237 -9.41 3.28 19.96
CA LEU A 237 -10.10 3.59 21.22
C LEU A 237 -11.61 3.70 21.02
N VAL A 238 -12.04 4.38 19.96
CA VAL A 238 -13.46 4.49 19.57
C VAL A 238 -14.06 3.11 19.29
N MET A 239 -13.38 2.27 18.52
CA MET A 239 -13.88 0.94 18.17
C MET A 239 -13.93 -0.02 19.36
N ARG A 240 -13.01 0.12 20.32
CA ARG A 240 -13.04 -0.61 21.60
C ARG A 240 -14.26 -0.21 22.43
N GLU A 241 -14.55 1.09 22.53
CA GLU A 241 -15.71 1.61 23.26
C GLU A 241 -17.04 1.18 22.64
N ILE A 242 -17.12 1.14 21.30
CA ILE A 242 -18.28 0.62 20.56
C ILE A 242 -18.51 -0.88 20.83
N GLY A 243 -17.48 -1.62 21.27
CA GLY A 243 -17.55 -3.02 21.64
C GLY A 243 -17.35 -4.00 20.47
N LEU A 244 -16.41 -3.71 19.57
CA LEU A 244 -15.95 -4.63 18.52
C LEU A 244 -14.87 -5.57 19.06
N ASN A 245 -15.25 -6.44 19.99
CA ASN A 245 -14.32 -7.26 20.80
C ASN A 245 -14.19 -8.71 20.31
N ASP A 246 -14.70 -9.03 19.11
CA ASP A 246 -14.60 -10.37 18.55
C ASP A 246 -13.12 -10.80 18.46
N LYS A 247 -12.81 -11.99 18.97
CA LYS A 247 -11.44 -12.53 18.91
C LYS A 247 -11.16 -13.09 17.53
N ILE A 248 -10.07 -12.63 16.93
CA ILE A 248 -9.64 -12.99 15.59
C ILE A 248 -8.22 -13.55 15.69
N THR A 249 -8.08 -14.80 15.29
CA THR A 249 -6.79 -15.49 15.24
C THR A 249 -6.27 -15.50 13.81
N TYR A 250 -5.01 -15.11 13.63
CA TYR A 250 -4.34 -15.13 12.32
C TYR A 250 -2.86 -15.42 12.48
N SER A 251 -2.25 -15.91 11.40
CA SER A 251 -0.83 -16.25 11.36
C SER A 251 -0.09 -15.36 10.37
N PHE A 252 1.19 -15.12 10.63
CA PHE A 252 2.11 -14.44 9.72
C PHE A 252 3.55 -14.89 10.00
N THR A 253 4.41 -14.86 8.99
CA THR A 253 5.83 -15.19 9.16
C THR A 253 6.63 -13.94 9.53
N LYS A 254 7.38 -14.03 10.64
CA LYS A 254 8.28 -12.97 11.12
C LYS A 254 9.55 -13.60 11.67
N GLY A 255 10.69 -13.16 11.13
CA GLY A 255 12.01 -13.69 11.44
C GLY A 255 12.12 -15.20 11.21
N GLY A 256 11.77 -15.64 9.99
CA GLY A 256 11.80 -17.05 9.58
C GLY A 256 10.81 -17.98 10.29
N LYS A 257 9.98 -17.47 11.21
CA LYS A 257 9.07 -18.28 12.03
C LYS A 257 7.63 -17.87 11.83
N LEU A 258 6.77 -18.87 11.62
CA LEU A 258 5.32 -18.68 11.60
C LEU A 258 4.83 -18.34 13.02
N GLN A 259 4.21 -17.17 13.17
CA GLN A 259 3.63 -16.73 14.43
C GLN A 259 2.12 -16.66 14.31
N THR A 260 1.40 -17.30 15.23
CA THR A 260 -0.05 -17.21 15.35
C THR A 260 -0.40 -16.33 16.53
N VAL A 261 -1.24 -15.31 16.29
CA VAL A 261 -1.69 -14.38 17.33
C VAL A 261 -3.21 -14.27 17.33
N THR A 262 -3.78 -14.09 18.51
CA THR A 262 -5.19 -13.75 18.68
C THR A 262 -5.31 -12.31 19.14
N LYS A 263 -6.10 -11.52 18.43
CA LYS A 263 -6.38 -10.12 18.75
C LYS A 263 -7.87 -9.84 18.72
N GLU A 264 -8.29 -8.83 19.45
CA GLU A 264 -9.66 -8.34 19.35
C GLU A 264 -9.84 -7.53 18.06
N LYS A 265 -11.02 -7.58 17.47
CA LYS A 265 -11.29 -6.97 16.16
C LYS A 265 -10.94 -5.48 16.12
N TRP A 266 -11.25 -4.72 17.18
CA TRP A 266 -10.90 -3.31 17.28
C TRP A 266 -9.40 -3.02 17.16
N GLU A 267 -8.53 -3.95 17.59
CA GLU A 267 -7.07 -3.79 17.50
C GLU A 267 -6.56 -3.84 16.05
N LEU A 268 -7.32 -4.51 15.17
CA LEU A 268 -7.01 -4.74 13.77
C LEU A 268 -7.60 -3.65 12.85
N ILE A 269 -8.49 -2.81 13.39
CA ILE A 269 -9.11 -1.71 12.63
C ILE A 269 -8.09 -0.58 12.43
N SER A 270 -8.04 -0.10 11.19
CA SER A 270 -7.28 1.08 10.77
C SER A 270 -8.07 1.86 9.73
N SER A 271 -7.59 3.05 9.38
CA SER A 271 -8.17 3.86 8.31
C SER A 271 -8.30 3.13 6.97
N HIS A 272 -7.46 2.12 6.72
CA HIS A 272 -7.52 1.30 5.52
C HIS A 272 -8.59 0.20 5.57
N THR A 273 -8.98 -0.23 6.76
CA THR A 273 -10.11 -1.14 6.96
C THR A 273 -11.37 -0.56 6.33
N ALA A 274 -11.58 0.76 6.45
CA ALA A 274 -12.72 1.44 5.83
C ALA A 274 -12.87 1.16 4.32
N ARG A 275 -11.78 1.35 3.56
CA ARG A 275 -11.78 1.09 2.11
C ARG A 275 -11.98 -0.38 1.77
N ARG A 276 -11.42 -1.30 2.58
CA ARG A 276 -11.59 -2.75 2.40
C ARG A 276 -13.03 -3.18 2.68
N SER A 277 -13.64 -2.66 3.74
CA SER A 277 -15.06 -2.84 4.06
C SER A 277 -15.94 -2.37 2.91
N ALA A 278 -15.70 -1.16 2.40
CA ALA A 278 -16.46 -0.63 1.28
C ALA A 278 -16.38 -1.54 0.04
N ALA A 279 -15.16 -1.90 -0.37
CA ALA A 279 -14.94 -2.75 -1.55
C ALA A 279 -15.55 -4.15 -1.38
N THR A 280 -15.36 -4.77 -0.21
CA THR A 280 -15.87 -6.12 0.08
C THR A 280 -17.40 -6.12 0.16
N ASN A 281 -18.01 -5.14 0.85
CA ASN A 281 -19.47 -5.06 0.95
C ASN A 281 -20.13 -4.77 -0.40
N MET A 282 -19.57 -3.88 -1.23
CA MET A 282 -20.07 -3.64 -2.59
C MET A 282 -20.02 -4.93 -3.43
N TYR A 283 -18.91 -5.67 -3.33
CA TYR A 283 -18.74 -6.94 -4.04
C TYR A 283 -19.74 -8.00 -3.56
N LEU A 284 -19.92 -8.13 -2.24
CA LEU A 284 -20.87 -9.06 -1.62
C LEU A 284 -22.34 -8.80 -1.98
N THR A 285 -22.69 -7.58 -2.42
CA THR A 285 -24.07 -7.34 -2.89
C THR A 285 -24.44 -8.20 -4.10
N GLY A 286 -23.46 -8.66 -4.88
CA GLY A 286 -23.66 -9.43 -6.11
C GLY A 286 -24.33 -8.66 -7.26
N ARG A 287 -24.74 -7.40 -7.04
CA ARG A 287 -25.49 -6.59 -8.01
C ARG A 287 -24.60 -5.76 -8.94
N MET A 288 -23.38 -5.43 -8.48
CA MET A 288 -22.44 -4.58 -9.21
C MET A 288 -21.39 -5.42 -9.90
N LYS A 289 -21.05 -5.08 -11.14
CA LYS A 289 -19.96 -5.77 -11.86
C LYS A 289 -18.62 -5.38 -11.24
N THR A 290 -17.67 -6.32 -11.19
CA THR A 290 -16.30 -6.09 -10.69
C THR A 290 -15.67 -4.82 -11.27
N LEU A 291 -15.81 -4.60 -12.59
CA LEU A 291 -15.28 -3.43 -13.28
C LEU A 291 -15.86 -2.10 -12.77
N GLU A 292 -17.16 -2.07 -12.41
CA GLU A 292 -17.83 -0.88 -11.90
C GLU A 292 -17.29 -0.52 -10.51
N ILE A 293 -17.16 -1.53 -9.64
CA ILE A 293 -16.59 -1.35 -8.29
C ILE A 293 -15.13 -0.89 -8.41
N MET A 294 -14.35 -1.46 -9.34
CA MET A 294 -12.97 -1.04 -9.57
C MET A 294 -12.85 0.42 -10.01
N ARG A 295 -13.72 0.88 -10.92
CA ARG A 295 -13.76 2.28 -11.36
C ARG A 295 -14.12 3.22 -10.21
N LEU A 296 -15.15 2.87 -9.44
CA LEU A 296 -15.59 3.65 -8.27
C LEU A 296 -14.50 3.75 -7.21
N THR A 297 -13.83 2.63 -6.92
CA THR A 297 -12.76 2.58 -5.93
C THR A 297 -11.42 3.13 -6.46
N GLY A 298 -11.26 3.32 -7.78
CA GLY A 298 -10.02 3.82 -8.40
C GLY A 298 -8.90 2.78 -8.44
N HIS A 299 -9.22 1.51 -8.68
CA HIS A 299 -8.23 0.45 -8.96
C HIS A 299 -8.03 0.29 -10.47
N ARG A 300 -6.76 0.20 -10.90
CA ARG A 300 -6.40 0.05 -12.33
C ARG A 300 -6.33 -1.40 -12.80
N SER A 301 -6.07 -2.35 -11.90
CA SER A 301 -5.95 -3.77 -12.24
C SER A 301 -6.76 -4.64 -11.28
N GLU A 302 -7.30 -5.74 -11.80
CA GLU A 302 -8.11 -6.69 -11.05
C GLU A 302 -7.33 -7.34 -9.92
N GLN A 303 -6.08 -7.75 -10.19
CA GLN A 303 -5.21 -8.32 -9.17
C GLN A 303 -5.04 -7.40 -7.95
N ASN A 304 -4.91 -6.09 -8.17
CA ASN A 304 -4.84 -5.13 -7.07
C ASN A 304 -6.18 -4.95 -6.37
N PHE A 305 -7.30 -5.05 -7.09
CA PHE A 305 -8.64 -4.97 -6.52
C PHE A 305 -8.96 -6.17 -5.63
N PHE A 306 -8.69 -7.40 -6.08
CA PHE A 306 -8.97 -8.61 -5.32
C PHE A 306 -8.17 -8.69 -4.00
N ARG A 307 -7.02 -8.01 -3.90
CA ARG A 307 -6.30 -7.86 -2.60
C ARG A 307 -7.11 -7.10 -1.53
N TYR A 308 -8.13 -6.35 -1.92
CA TYR A 308 -9.05 -5.63 -1.03
C TYR A 308 -10.28 -6.46 -0.63
N ILE A 309 -10.62 -7.47 -1.44
CA ILE A 309 -11.77 -8.33 -1.21
C ILE A 309 -11.36 -9.37 -0.18
N ARG A 310 -11.92 -9.27 1.03
CA ARG A 310 -11.58 -10.11 2.17
C ARG A 310 -12.72 -11.05 2.51
N LEU A 311 -13.10 -11.86 1.54
CA LEU A 311 -14.08 -12.91 1.73
C LEU A 311 -13.46 -14.06 2.49
N THR A 312 -14.17 -14.52 3.52
CA THR A 312 -13.90 -15.84 4.10
C THR A 312 -14.53 -16.92 3.24
N ASN A 313 -14.11 -18.17 3.44
CA ASN A 313 -14.77 -19.32 2.81
C ASN A 313 -16.27 -19.37 3.20
N ASP A 314 -16.59 -19.00 4.43
CA ASP A 314 -17.97 -18.92 4.93
C ASP A 314 -18.79 -17.84 4.21
N ASP A 315 -18.21 -16.65 4.00
CA ASP A 315 -18.88 -15.57 3.27
C ASP A 315 -19.16 -15.99 1.82
N THR A 316 -18.19 -16.65 1.20
CA THR A 316 -18.31 -17.17 -0.17
C THR A 316 -19.41 -18.22 -0.24
N ALA A 317 -19.39 -19.22 0.65
CA ALA A 317 -20.40 -20.27 0.72
C ALA A 317 -21.80 -19.71 0.94
N ARG A 318 -21.96 -18.74 1.86
CA ARG A 318 -23.24 -18.06 2.10
C ARG A 318 -23.74 -17.33 0.86
N SER A 319 -22.87 -16.59 0.17
CA SER A 319 -23.26 -15.82 -1.02
C SER A 319 -23.77 -16.69 -2.17
N ILE A 320 -23.19 -17.88 -2.37
CA ILE A 320 -23.57 -18.77 -3.48
C ILE A 320 -24.67 -19.78 -3.11
N SER A 321 -24.90 -20.02 -1.81
CA SER A 321 -25.98 -20.93 -1.34
C SER A 321 -27.39 -20.53 -1.78
N GLY A 322 -27.56 -19.29 -2.23
CA GLY A 322 -28.81 -18.74 -2.77
C GLY A 322 -29.08 -19.08 -4.24
N ASP A 323 -28.07 -19.53 -4.98
CA ASP A 323 -28.13 -19.70 -6.42
C ASP A 323 -29.00 -20.89 -6.82
N MET A 324 -29.66 -20.78 -7.99
CA MET A 324 -30.47 -21.86 -8.57
C MET A 324 -29.65 -23.11 -8.87
N PHE A 325 -28.33 -23.00 -9.04
CA PHE A 325 -27.46 -24.17 -9.13
C PHE A 325 -27.52 -25.05 -7.89
N PHE A 326 -27.65 -24.46 -6.69
CA PHE A 326 -27.68 -25.18 -5.41
C PHE A 326 -29.10 -25.43 -4.88
N ARG A 327 -30.12 -24.89 -5.55
CA ARG A 327 -31.53 -25.00 -5.14
C ARG A 327 -32.33 -25.71 -6.21
N LYS A 328 -33.22 -26.62 -5.80
CA LYS A 328 -34.07 -27.39 -6.72
C LYS A 328 -35.01 -26.52 -7.55
#